data_AF-A0A0F9IYL0-F1
#
_entry.id   AF-A0A0F9IYL0-F1
#
_cell.length_a   1.000
_cell.length_b   1.000
_cell.length_c   1.000
_cell.angle_alpha   90.00
_cell.angle_beta   90.00
_cell.angle_gamma   90.00
#
_symmetry.space_group_name_H-M   'P 1'
#
loop_
_entity.id
_entity.type
_entity.pdbx_description
1 polymer ?
#
loop_
_entity_poly.entity_id
_entity_poly.type
_entity_poly.pdbx_seq_one_letter_code
_entity_poly.pdbx_strand_id
1 'polypeptide(L)'
;MSYIEKKYNNKIKGIFDNLSTLDKDLLSELNKKSVKNVNDIAILCAQFNKNINLILKKYYPEIKDMKYKLQIKSTLKFYYDLIYNLTDLVRNVENYQKIDQEYYNKLIQFINDKIKLISGKYKDISAQELTAFYDQNTRDNLEKILIEKIESKTRQFFTYGSLEEEIKKIGRLSGANSVIIMVADELSREELETAQSIILFDIEEL
;
A
#
# COMPACT_ATOMS: atom_id res chain seq x y z
N MET A 1 9.41 -29.48 7.90
CA MET A 1 9.00 -28.52 8.95
C MET A 1 9.29 -29.04 10.34
N SER A 2 9.86 -28.21 11.20
CA SER A 2 10.06 -28.52 12.62
C SER A 2 8.71 -28.61 13.38
N TYR A 3 8.71 -29.19 14.58
CA TYR A 3 7.51 -29.22 15.44
C TYR A 3 6.98 -27.82 15.74
N ILE A 4 7.90 -26.88 16.03
CA ILE A 4 7.59 -25.47 16.25
C ILE A 4 6.96 -24.89 14.98
N GLU A 5 7.62 -25.03 13.83
CA GLU A 5 7.12 -24.49 12.57
C GLU A 5 5.72 -25.00 12.20
N LYS A 6 5.44 -26.30 12.44
CA LYS A 6 4.10 -26.89 12.24
C LYS A 6 3.06 -26.25 13.16
N LYS A 7 3.38 -26.08 14.45
CA LYS A 7 2.50 -25.42 15.43
C LYS A 7 2.17 -23.99 15.00
N TYR A 8 3.16 -23.23 14.56
CA TYR A 8 3.02 -21.85 14.11
C TYR A 8 2.22 -21.74 12.80
N ASN A 9 2.47 -22.61 11.83
CA ASN A 9 1.69 -22.68 10.60
C ASN A 9 0.21 -22.99 10.87
N ASN A 10 -0.09 -23.90 11.80
CA ASN A 10 -1.47 -24.19 12.21
C ASN A 10 -2.16 -22.98 12.84
N LYS A 11 -1.42 -22.18 13.64
CA LYS A 11 -1.95 -20.91 14.18
C LYS A 11 -2.23 -19.89 13.08
N ILE A 12 -1.36 -19.77 12.08
CA ILE A 12 -1.58 -18.89 10.93
C ILE A 12 -2.83 -19.31 10.15
N LYS A 13 -2.98 -20.61 9.86
CA LYS A 13 -4.18 -21.14 9.20
C LYS A 13 -5.45 -20.81 9.97
N GLY A 14 -5.47 -21.05 11.29
CA GLY A 14 -6.62 -20.71 12.12
C GLY A 14 -6.97 -19.21 12.10
N ILE A 15 -5.98 -18.33 11.95
CA ILE A 15 -6.22 -16.89 11.77
C ILE A 15 -6.81 -16.61 10.38
N PHE A 16 -6.30 -17.24 9.32
CA PHE A 16 -6.87 -17.11 7.97
C PHE A 16 -8.29 -17.65 7.85
N ASP A 17 -8.63 -18.70 8.60
CA ASP A 17 -10.00 -19.21 8.70
C ASP A 17 -10.92 -18.16 9.34
N ASN A 18 -10.47 -17.50 10.42
CA ASN A 18 -11.18 -16.37 11.02
C ASN A 18 -11.26 -15.15 10.09
N LEU A 19 -10.23 -14.86 9.30
CA LEU A 19 -10.33 -13.80 8.29
C LEU A 19 -11.37 -14.13 7.22
N SER A 20 -11.53 -15.41 6.88
CA SER A 20 -12.54 -15.85 5.92
C SER A 20 -13.97 -15.74 6.47
N THR A 21 -14.18 -15.77 7.79
CA THR A 21 -15.47 -15.41 8.38
C THR A 21 -15.70 -13.91 8.32
N LEU A 22 -14.68 -13.10 8.63
CA LEU A 22 -14.75 -11.63 8.51
C LEU A 22 -15.02 -11.17 7.07
N ASP A 23 -14.52 -11.89 6.07
CA ASP A 23 -14.82 -11.59 4.66
C ASP A 23 -16.33 -11.65 4.38
N LYS A 24 -17.05 -12.61 5.00
CA LYS A 24 -18.49 -12.76 4.84
C LYS A 24 -19.26 -11.64 5.54
N ASP A 25 -18.81 -11.28 6.74
CA ASP A 25 -19.40 -10.16 7.50
C ASP A 25 -19.21 -8.85 6.73
N LEU A 26 -18.00 -8.63 6.20
CA LEU A 26 -17.70 -7.47 5.36
C LEU A 26 -18.56 -7.43 4.10
N LEU A 27 -18.71 -8.55 3.39
CA LEU A 27 -19.59 -8.62 2.23
C LEU A 27 -21.04 -8.29 2.59
N SER A 28 -21.53 -8.75 3.74
CA SER A 28 -22.87 -8.39 4.24
C SER A 28 -23.01 -6.88 4.43
N GLU A 29 -22.03 -6.24 5.07
CA GLU A 29 -22.05 -4.79 5.29
C GLU A 29 -21.94 -3.98 4.00
N LEU A 30 -21.06 -4.39 3.08
CA LEU A 30 -20.90 -3.73 1.78
C LEU A 30 -22.15 -3.86 0.91
N ASN A 31 -22.84 -5.01 0.94
CA ASN A 31 -24.06 -5.22 0.15
C ASN A 31 -25.24 -4.36 0.61
N LYS A 32 -25.26 -3.90 1.86
CA LYS A 32 -26.27 -2.94 2.33
C LYS A 32 -26.11 -1.56 1.67
N LYS A 33 -24.96 -1.24 1.07
CA LYS A 33 -24.67 -0.02 0.30
C LYS A 33 -25.14 1.26 1.01
N SER A 34 -24.79 1.39 2.30
CA SER A 34 -25.27 2.46 3.17
C SER A 34 -24.12 3.12 3.92
N VAL A 35 -24.13 4.46 3.98
CA VAL A 35 -23.17 5.29 4.74
C VAL A 35 -23.23 4.95 6.23
N LYS A 36 -24.42 4.57 6.72
CA LYS A 36 -24.64 4.28 8.15
C LYS A 36 -23.82 3.09 8.65
N ASN A 37 -23.41 2.20 7.75
CA ASN A 37 -22.69 0.98 8.10
C ASN A 37 -21.17 1.15 8.00
N VAL A 38 -20.69 2.35 7.67
CA VAL A 38 -19.25 2.61 7.53
C VAL A 38 -18.52 2.42 8.86
N ASN A 39 -19.16 2.69 9.99
CA ASN A 39 -18.59 2.38 11.30
C ASN A 39 -18.35 0.88 11.48
N ASP A 40 -19.31 0.03 11.06
CA ASP A 40 -19.15 -1.43 11.13
C ASP A 40 -18.05 -1.91 10.18
N ILE A 41 -17.95 -1.33 8.98
CA ILE A 41 -16.87 -1.59 8.03
C ILE A 41 -15.51 -1.18 8.61
N ALA A 42 -15.43 -0.04 9.31
CA ALA A 42 -14.21 0.41 9.97
C ALA A 42 -13.78 -0.53 11.12
N ILE A 43 -14.75 -1.04 11.90
CA ILE A 43 -14.50 -2.06 12.93
C ILE A 43 -13.95 -3.34 12.30
N LEU A 44 -14.55 -3.82 11.20
CA LEU A 44 -14.05 -4.98 10.47
C LEU A 44 -12.64 -4.74 9.92
N CYS A 45 -12.37 -3.56 9.35
CA CYS A 45 -11.04 -3.17 8.88
C CYS A 45 -9.99 -3.24 10.01
N ALA A 46 -10.32 -2.75 11.20
CA ALA A 46 -9.45 -2.85 12.37
C ALA A 46 -9.19 -4.31 12.79
N GLN A 47 -10.21 -5.17 12.71
CA GLN A 47 -10.09 -6.60 13.00
C GLN A 47 -9.19 -7.33 11.97
N PHE A 48 -9.33 -7.03 10.67
CA PHE A 48 -8.40 -7.52 9.65
C PHE A 48 -6.96 -7.11 10.00
N ASN A 49 -6.73 -5.83 10.24
CA ASN A 49 -5.41 -5.30 10.54
C ASN A 49 -4.78 -5.95 11.80
N LYS A 50 -5.58 -6.15 12.86
CA LYS A 50 -5.13 -6.84 14.09
C LYS A 50 -4.65 -8.26 13.79
N ASN A 51 -5.43 -9.04 13.03
CA ASN A 51 -5.11 -10.42 12.69
C ASN A 51 -3.87 -10.53 11.78
N ILE A 52 -3.77 -9.66 10.77
CA ILE A 52 -2.62 -9.62 9.85
C ILE A 52 -1.33 -9.27 10.60
N ASN A 53 -1.37 -8.25 11.46
CA ASN A 53 -0.21 -7.88 12.28
C ASN A 53 0.22 -9.00 13.23
N LEU A 54 -0.73 -9.75 13.78
CA LEU A 54 -0.43 -10.89 14.63
C LEU A 54 0.33 -11.99 13.85
N ILE A 55 -0.07 -12.27 12.62
CA ILE A 55 0.66 -13.21 11.74
C ILE A 55 2.08 -12.71 11.51
N LEU A 56 2.24 -11.47 11.06
CA LEU A 56 3.54 -10.93 10.65
C LEU A 56 4.55 -10.81 11.79
N LYS A 57 4.10 -10.30 12.95
CA LYS A 57 5.01 -10.05 14.07
C LYS A 57 5.37 -11.31 14.84
N LYS A 58 4.41 -12.24 14.99
CA LYS A 58 4.57 -13.37 15.90
C LYS A 58 4.80 -14.70 15.20
N TYR A 59 4.15 -14.93 14.06
CA TYR A 59 4.05 -16.29 13.52
C TYR A 59 4.80 -16.51 12.22
N TYR A 60 4.79 -15.54 11.30
CA TYR A 60 5.46 -15.61 10.02
C TYR A 60 7.00 -15.76 10.12
N PRO A 61 7.71 -15.11 11.07
CA PRO A 61 9.16 -15.25 11.18
C PRO A 61 9.63 -16.68 11.49
N GLU A 62 8.78 -17.48 12.15
CA GLU A 62 9.07 -18.86 12.51
C GLU A 62 8.92 -19.84 11.34
N ILE A 63 8.24 -19.43 10.26
CA ILE A 63 8.09 -20.25 9.05
C ILE A 63 9.39 -20.13 8.27
N LYS A 64 10.02 -21.27 7.94
CA LYS A 64 11.27 -21.33 7.18
C LYS A 64 11.03 -21.91 5.79
N ASP A 65 10.12 -22.87 5.69
CA ASP A 65 9.77 -23.53 4.44
C ASP A 65 9.20 -22.55 3.41
N MET A 66 9.87 -22.47 2.27
CA MET A 66 9.60 -21.49 1.21
C MET A 66 8.22 -21.67 0.59
N LYS A 67 7.72 -22.91 0.48
CA LYS A 67 6.39 -23.19 -0.09
C LYS A 67 5.31 -22.60 0.81
N TYR A 68 5.44 -22.76 2.13
CA TYR A 68 4.50 -22.16 3.07
C TYR A 68 4.67 -20.64 3.17
N LYS A 69 5.91 -20.12 3.12
CA LYS A 69 6.14 -18.66 3.05
C LYS A 69 5.42 -18.04 1.87
N LEU A 70 5.49 -18.65 0.69
CA LEU A 70 4.83 -18.17 -0.50
C LEU A 70 3.31 -18.12 -0.33
N GLN A 71 2.71 -19.22 0.17
CA GLN A 71 1.26 -19.29 0.42
C GLN A 71 0.79 -18.24 1.43
N ILE A 72 1.53 -18.07 2.52
CA ILE A 72 1.19 -17.11 3.56
C ILE A 72 1.34 -15.69 3.02
N LYS A 73 2.42 -15.39 2.30
CA LYS A 73 2.70 -14.07 1.75
C LYS A 73 1.68 -13.64 0.69
N SER A 74 1.28 -14.53 -0.21
CA SER A 74 0.25 -14.21 -1.20
C SER A 74 -1.11 -13.93 -0.56
N THR A 75 -1.46 -14.67 0.49
CA THR A 75 -2.67 -14.44 1.28
C THR A 75 -2.60 -13.11 2.04
N LEU A 76 -1.46 -12.81 2.68
CA LEU A 76 -1.24 -11.53 3.36
C LEU A 76 -1.33 -10.35 2.39
N LYS A 77 -0.78 -10.49 1.18
CA LYS A 77 -0.83 -9.44 0.16
C LYS A 77 -2.27 -9.09 -0.24
N PHE A 78 -3.14 -10.09 -0.41
CA PHE A 78 -4.57 -9.85 -0.63
C PHE A 78 -5.19 -9.02 0.49
N TYR A 79 -4.96 -9.42 1.75
CA TYR A 79 -5.56 -8.73 2.89
C TYR A 79 -4.99 -7.33 3.12
N TYR A 80 -3.72 -7.09 2.76
CA TYR A 80 -3.15 -5.75 2.78
C TYR A 80 -3.84 -4.82 1.78
N ASP A 81 -4.03 -5.30 0.55
CA ASP A 81 -4.72 -4.52 -0.49
C ASP A 81 -6.21 -4.33 -0.12
N LEU A 82 -6.84 -5.30 0.56
CA LEU A 82 -8.19 -5.14 1.12
C LEU A 82 -8.24 -4.04 2.18
N ILE A 83 -7.34 -4.07 3.17
CA ILE A 83 -7.26 -3.05 4.24
C ILE A 83 -7.04 -1.66 3.63
N TYR A 84 -6.19 -1.55 2.61
CA TYR A 84 -5.97 -0.30 1.90
C TYR A 84 -7.28 0.24 1.28
N ASN A 85 -7.99 -0.60 0.52
CA ASN A 85 -9.26 -0.21 -0.11
C ASN A 85 -10.35 0.14 0.91
N LEU A 86 -10.38 -0.56 2.06
CA LEU A 86 -11.33 -0.27 3.15
C LEU A 86 -10.99 1.04 3.87
N THR A 87 -9.71 1.33 4.07
CA THR A 87 -9.27 2.58 4.70
C THR A 87 -9.62 3.77 3.79
N ASP A 88 -9.39 3.63 2.50
CA ASP A 88 -9.79 4.62 1.50
C ASP A 88 -11.32 4.82 1.49
N LEU A 89 -12.08 3.72 1.53
CA LEU A 89 -13.54 3.77 1.61
C LEU A 89 -14.03 4.57 2.83
N VAL A 90 -13.55 4.21 4.02
CA VAL A 90 -13.93 4.86 5.28
C VAL A 90 -13.61 6.35 5.21
N ARG A 91 -12.40 6.71 4.77
CA ARG A 91 -11.97 8.11 4.62
C ARG A 91 -12.84 8.88 3.64
N ASN A 92 -13.18 8.29 2.49
CA ASN A 92 -14.00 8.95 1.48
C ASN A 92 -15.43 9.18 1.99
N VAL A 93 -16.01 8.21 2.70
CA VAL A 93 -17.36 8.39 3.25
C VAL A 93 -17.36 9.38 4.42
N GLU A 94 -16.33 9.41 5.26
CA GLU A 94 -16.18 10.41 6.33
C GLU A 94 -16.10 11.84 5.77
N ASN A 95 -15.33 12.05 4.70
CA ASN A 95 -15.12 13.39 4.13
C ASN A 95 -16.28 13.87 3.27
N TYR A 96 -16.89 12.99 2.47
CA TYR A 96 -17.88 13.40 1.46
C TYR A 96 -19.31 12.98 1.79
N GLN A 97 -19.51 12.08 2.76
CA GLN A 97 -20.82 11.51 3.15
C GLN A 97 -21.65 10.98 1.98
N LYS A 98 -20.99 10.60 0.88
CA LYS A 98 -21.60 10.06 -0.33
C LYS A 98 -21.01 8.70 -0.65
N ILE A 99 -21.84 7.86 -1.24
CA ILE A 99 -21.47 6.52 -1.68
C ILE A 99 -21.24 6.55 -3.18
N ASP A 100 -20.04 6.18 -3.60
CA ASP A 100 -19.80 5.73 -4.97
C ASP A 100 -20.20 4.25 -5.08
N GLN A 101 -21.31 3.98 -5.76
CA GLN A 101 -21.78 2.61 -5.95
C GLN A 101 -20.85 1.77 -6.83
N GLU A 102 -20.17 2.40 -7.80
CA GLU A 102 -19.23 1.70 -8.66
C GLU A 102 -18.01 1.23 -7.84
N TYR A 103 -17.52 2.08 -6.95
CA TYR A 103 -16.46 1.73 -6.01
C TYR A 103 -16.84 0.55 -5.10
N TYR A 104 -18.05 0.56 -4.52
CA TYR A 104 -18.55 -0.57 -3.72
C TYR A 104 -18.65 -1.86 -4.53
N ASN A 105 -19.17 -1.79 -5.76
CA ASN A 105 -19.29 -2.97 -6.62
C ASN A 105 -17.89 -3.55 -6.96
N LYS A 106 -16.90 -2.68 -7.24
CA LYS A 106 -15.51 -3.10 -7.45
C LYS A 106 -14.91 -3.75 -6.21
N LEU A 107 -15.18 -3.21 -5.02
CA LEU A 107 -14.69 -3.78 -3.76
C LEU A 107 -15.33 -5.14 -3.45
N ILE A 108 -16.64 -5.28 -3.68
CA ILE A 108 -17.36 -6.56 -3.54
C ILE A 108 -16.77 -7.59 -4.53
N GLN A 109 -16.56 -7.20 -5.79
CA GLN A 109 -15.93 -8.06 -6.78
C GLN A 109 -14.51 -8.47 -6.37
N PHE A 110 -13.71 -7.52 -5.86
CA PHE A 110 -12.37 -7.80 -5.36
C PHE A 110 -12.36 -8.86 -4.26
N ILE A 111 -13.30 -8.81 -3.31
CA ILE A 111 -13.42 -9.81 -2.25
C ILE A 111 -13.88 -11.17 -2.81
N ASN A 112 -14.85 -11.18 -3.73
CA ASN A 112 -15.31 -12.41 -4.37
C ASN A 112 -14.22 -13.09 -5.21
N ASP A 113 -13.34 -12.31 -5.85
CA ASP A 113 -12.21 -12.80 -6.62
C ASP A 113 -11.01 -13.23 -5.75
N LYS A 114 -11.13 -13.24 -4.41
CA LYS A 114 -10.06 -13.58 -3.46
C LYS A 114 -9.22 -14.79 -3.87
N ILE A 115 -9.86 -15.93 -4.12
CA ILE A 115 -9.15 -17.19 -4.42
C ILE A 115 -8.36 -17.05 -5.73
N LYS A 116 -8.95 -16.43 -6.75
CA LYS A 116 -8.31 -16.18 -8.05
C LYS A 116 -7.12 -15.23 -7.91
N LEU A 117 -7.28 -14.15 -7.16
CA LEU A 117 -6.23 -13.17 -6.91
C LEU A 117 -5.05 -13.77 -6.12
N ILE A 118 -5.34 -14.55 -5.08
CA ILE A 118 -4.32 -15.21 -4.26
C ILE A 118 -3.57 -16.28 -5.05
N SER A 119 -4.25 -17.08 -5.87
CA SER A 119 -3.63 -18.19 -6.60
C SER A 119 -2.91 -17.78 -7.89
N GLY A 120 -3.30 -16.65 -8.49
CA GLY A 120 -2.62 -16.04 -9.65
C GLY A 120 -1.76 -14.85 -9.24
N LYS A 121 -2.24 -13.63 -9.51
CA LYS A 121 -1.52 -12.36 -9.36
C LYS A 121 -0.65 -12.29 -8.10
N TYR A 122 -1.20 -12.54 -6.92
CA TYR A 122 -0.45 -12.36 -5.67
C TYR A 122 0.54 -13.48 -5.39
N LYS A 123 0.30 -14.69 -5.90
CA LYS A 123 1.28 -15.76 -5.86
C LYS A 123 2.49 -15.40 -6.71
N ASP A 124 2.27 -14.88 -7.92
CA ASP A 124 3.36 -14.50 -8.83
C ASP A 124 4.19 -13.36 -8.25
N ILE A 125 3.55 -12.29 -7.77
CA ILE A 125 4.22 -11.17 -7.09
C ILE A 125 5.00 -11.67 -5.88
N SER A 126 4.37 -12.47 -5.02
CA SER A 126 5.03 -12.98 -3.80
C SER A 126 6.21 -13.89 -4.13
N ALA A 127 6.11 -14.68 -5.21
CA ALA A 127 7.20 -15.53 -5.68
C ALA A 127 8.38 -14.68 -6.17
N GLN A 128 8.11 -13.67 -7.00
CA GLN A 128 9.14 -12.73 -7.48
C GLN A 128 9.83 -12.01 -6.32
N GLU A 129 9.07 -11.45 -5.38
CA GLU A 129 9.63 -10.76 -4.21
C GLU A 129 10.45 -11.69 -3.32
N LEU A 130 10.00 -12.93 -3.11
CA LEU A 130 10.76 -13.90 -2.34
C LEU A 130 12.03 -14.32 -3.08
N THR A 131 11.97 -14.58 -4.38
CA THR A 131 13.15 -14.86 -5.20
C THR A 131 14.15 -13.71 -5.12
N ALA A 132 13.71 -12.46 -5.31
CA ALA A 132 14.55 -11.27 -5.19
C ALA A 132 15.18 -11.13 -3.78
N PHE A 133 14.44 -11.48 -2.73
CA PHE A 133 14.94 -11.41 -1.36
C PHE A 133 15.98 -12.49 -1.02
N TYR A 134 15.84 -13.70 -1.57
CA TYR A 134 16.76 -14.82 -1.28
C TYR A 134 17.88 -14.99 -2.31
N ASP A 135 17.74 -14.44 -3.51
CA ASP A 135 18.81 -14.41 -4.52
C ASP A 135 20.01 -13.59 -4.01
N GLN A 136 21.20 -14.17 -4.09
CA GLN A 136 22.42 -13.53 -3.59
C GLN A 136 22.78 -12.32 -4.45
N ASN A 137 22.69 -12.45 -5.77
CA ASN A 137 23.03 -11.36 -6.69
C ASN A 137 22.09 -10.15 -6.52
N THR A 138 20.80 -10.40 -6.30
CA THR A 138 19.81 -9.35 -6.05
C THR A 138 20.04 -8.69 -4.68
N ARG A 139 20.43 -9.44 -3.65
CA ARG A 139 20.82 -8.89 -2.34
C ARG A 139 22.07 -8.03 -2.44
N ASP A 140 23.11 -8.52 -3.11
CA ASP A 140 24.36 -7.77 -3.30
C ASP A 140 24.11 -6.47 -4.08
N ASN A 141 23.22 -6.50 -5.09
CA ASN A 141 22.79 -5.29 -5.81
C ASN A 141 22.00 -4.31 -4.93
N LEU A 142 21.07 -4.80 -4.10
CA LEU A 142 20.30 -3.95 -3.17
C LEU A 142 21.20 -3.36 -2.09
N GLU A 143 22.13 -4.14 -1.53
CA GLU A 143 23.15 -3.66 -0.59
C GLU A 143 24.04 -2.62 -1.24
N LYS A 144 24.49 -2.84 -2.48
CA LYS A 144 25.26 -1.84 -3.24
C LYS A 144 24.48 -0.54 -3.41
N ILE A 145 23.20 -0.59 -3.80
CA ILE A 145 22.34 0.60 -3.92
C ILE A 145 22.14 1.29 -2.57
N LEU A 146 21.95 0.53 -1.49
CA LEU A 146 21.78 1.06 -0.13
C LEU A 146 23.05 1.73 0.37
N ILE A 147 24.20 1.09 0.20
CA ILE A 147 25.52 1.62 0.53
C ILE A 147 25.77 2.90 -0.28
N GLU A 148 25.58 2.86 -1.61
CA GLU A 148 25.71 4.04 -2.46
C GLU A 148 24.80 5.19 -1.97
N LYS A 149 23.54 4.93 -1.60
CA LYS A 149 22.62 5.96 -1.09
C LYS A 149 22.95 6.49 0.30
N ILE A 150 23.52 5.66 1.18
CA ILE A 150 23.93 6.04 2.54
C ILE A 150 25.27 6.80 2.50
N GLU A 151 26.24 6.30 1.74
CA GLU A 151 27.59 6.87 1.60
C GLU A 151 27.58 8.18 0.80
N SER A 152 26.75 8.29 -0.24
CA SER A 152 26.59 9.54 -1.00
C SER A 152 25.87 10.64 -0.21
N LYS A 153 25.38 10.37 1.02
CA LYS A 153 24.56 11.29 1.82
C LYS A 153 23.45 11.97 1.02
N THR A 154 22.98 11.36 -0.07
CA THR A 154 21.87 11.90 -0.84
C THR A 154 20.63 11.81 0.04
N ARG A 155 20.28 12.91 0.71
CA ARG A 155 19.04 13.10 1.48
C ARG A 155 17.78 13.09 0.60
N GLN A 156 17.81 12.42 -0.54
CA GLN A 156 16.60 12.11 -1.30
C GLN A 156 15.98 10.83 -0.74
N PHE A 157 15.65 10.86 0.55
CA PHE A 157 14.65 9.96 1.08
C PHE A 157 13.30 10.50 0.60
N PHE A 158 12.57 9.66 -0.14
CA PHE A 158 11.13 9.76 -0.44
C PHE A 158 10.46 11.11 -0.18
N THR A 159 10.13 11.88 -1.23
CA THR A 159 8.93 12.77 -1.38
C THR A 159 9.14 13.94 -2.36
N TYR A 160 9.65 13.67 -3.57
CA TYR A 160 9.42 14.60 -4.69
C TYR A 160 8.30 14.08 -5.61
N GLY A 161 8.32 12.82 -6.05
CA GLY A 161 7.32 12.30 -7.00
C GLY A 161 5.85 12.64 -6.71
N SER A 162 5.32 12.27 -5.54
CA SER A 162 3.88 12.49 -5.24
C SER A 162 3.51 13.95 -4.98
N LEU A 163 4.40 14.73 -4.34
CA LEU A 163 4.14 16.15 -4.04
C LEU A 163 4.34 17.00 -5.29
N GLU A 164 5.40 16.73 -6.06
CA GLU A 164 5.67 17.34 -7.35
C GLU A 164 4.55 17.06 -8.34
N GLU A 165 4.02 15.83 -8.40
CA GLU A 165 2.87 15.53 -9.24
C GLU A 165 1.61 16.29 -8.80
N GLU A 166 1.35 16.41 -7.49
CA GLU A 166 0.17 17.16 -7.02
C GLU A 166 0.33 18.67 -7.28
N ILE A 167 1.53 19.24 -7.11
CA ILE A 167 1.83 20.64 -7.46
C ILE A 167 1.65 20.88 -8.96
N LYS A 168 2.21 19.98 -9.81
CA LYS A 168 2.05 20.03 -11.28
C LYS A 168 0.58 19.94 -11.69
N LYS A 169 -0.18 19.07 -11.04
CA LYS A 169 -1.62 18.88 -11.28
C LYS A 169 -2.42 20.12 -10.89
N ILE A 170 -2.18 20.71 -9.71
CA ILE A 170 -2.83 21.95 -9.29
C ILE A 170 -2.50 23.09 -10.26
N GLY A 171 -1.24 23.25 -10.64
CA GLY A 171 -0.83 24.29 -11.60
C GLY A 171 -1.51 24.15 -12.96
N ARG A 172 -1.57 22.93 -13.50
CA ARG A 172 -2.30 22.65 -14.76
C ARG A 172 -3.80 22.91 -14.66
N LEU A 173 -4.44 22.54 -13.55
CA LEU A 173 -5.87 22.82 -13.31
C LEU A 173 -6.15 24.33 -13.24
N SER A 174 -5.18 25.11 -12.79
CA SER A 174 -5.26 26.57 -12.71
C SER A 174 -4.81 27.28 -14.00
N GLY A 175 -4.57 26.54 -15.09
CA GLY A 175 -4.26 27.10 -16.41
C GLY A 175 -2.77 27.22 -16.75
N ALA A 176 -1.86 26.67 -15.94
CA ALA A 176 -0.44 26.63 -16.30
C ALA A 176 -0.16 25.54 -17.35
N ASN A 177 0.48 25.92 -18.45
CA ASN A 177 0.94 25.01 -19.50
C ASN A 177 2.13 24.17 -19.04
N SER A 178 3.03 24.77 -18.25
CA SER A 178 4.13 24.06 -17.64
C SER A 178 4.36 24.49 -16.19
N VAL A 179 4.80 23.53 -15.37
CA VAL A 179 5.17 23.74 -13.97
C VAL A 179 6.52 23.09 -13.76
N ILE A 180 7.52 23.90 -13.43
CA ILE A 180 8.92 23.47 -13.25
C ILE A 180 9.32 23.76 -11.81
N ILE A 181 9.88 22.75 -11.14
CA ILE A 181 10.45 22.89 -9.79
C ILE A 181 11.96 22.75 -9.93
N MET A 182 12.71 23.76 -9.49
CA MET A 182 14.17 23.78 -9.56
C MET A 182 14.79 24.28 -8.26
N VAL A 183 16.10 24.06 -8.11
CA VAL A 183 16.87 24.58 -6.96
C VAL A 183 16.98 26.09 -7.09
N ALA A 184 16.88 26.80 -5.96
CA ALA A 184 16.98 28.26 -5.96
C ALA A 184 18.36 28.75 -6.44
N ASP A 185 18.35 29.62 -7.45
CA ASP A 185 19.53 30.29 -7.98
C ASP A 185 19.96 31.47 -7.10
N GLU A 186 21.13 32.05 -7.38
CA GLU A 186 21.70 33.15 -6.58
C GLU A 186 20.78 34.38 -6.58
N LEU A 187 20.17 34.70 -7.72
CA LEU A 187 19.21 35.80 -7.86
C LEU A 187 17.97 35.61 -6.98
N SER A 188 17.39 34.40 -6.92
CA SER A 188 16.23 34.13 -6.07
C SER A 188 16.58 34.07 -4.59
N ARG A 189 17.84 33.81 -4.25
CA ARG A 189 18.33 33.91 -2.86
C ARG A 189 18.59 35.36 -2.44
N GLU A 190 18.79 36.28 -3.38
CA GLU A 190 18.79 37.72 -3.06
C GLU A 190 17.40 38.20 -2.64
N GLU A 191 16.33 37.64 -3.23
CA GLU A 191 14.95 37.95 -2.82
C GLU A 191 14.53 37.25 -1.52
N LEU A 192 15.01 36.03 -1.29
CA LEU A 192 14.79 35.28 -0.06
C LEU A 192 16.01 34.41 0.29
N GLU A 193 16.83 34.87 1.23
CA GLU A 193 18.11 34.21 1.60
C GLU A 193 17.97 32.73 2.01
N THR A 194 16.79 32.33 2.51
CA THR A 194 16.51 30.94 2.94
C THR A 194 15.91 30.06 1.85
N ALA A 195 15.70 30.58 0.63
CA ALA A 195 15.12 29.83 -0.47
C ALA A 195 16.00 28.65 -0.89
N GLN A 196 15.42 27.45 -0.86
CA GLN A 196 16.07 26.21 -1.31
C GLN A 196 15.56 25.74 -2.68
N SER A 197 14.31 26.07 -3.03
CA SER A 197 13.67 25.68 -4.28
C SER A 197 12.77 26.78 -4.83
N ILE A 198 12.60 26.81 -6.15
CA ILE A 198 11.73 27.73 -6.89
C ILE A 198 10.71 26.90 -7.67
N ILE A 199 9.47 27.39 -7.74
CA ILE A 199 8.41 26.83 -8.58
C ILE A 199 8.04 27.89 -9.63
N LEU A 200 8.22 27.54 -10.91
CA LEU A 200 7.89 28.39 -12.05
C LEU A 200 6.62 27.86 -12.73
N PHE A 201 5.71 28.78 -13.05
CA PHE A 201 4.49 28.51 -13.81
C PHE A 201 4.57 29.26 -15.13
N ASP A 202 4.34 28.55 -16.23
CA ASP A 202 4.20 29.15 -17.56
C ASP A 202 2.72 29.17 -17.93
N ILE A 203 2.18 30.34 -18.25
CA ILE A 203 0.78 30.56 -18.61
C ILE A 203 0.80 31.24 -19.97
N GLU A 204 0.13 30.67 -20.98
CA GLU A 204 -0.08 31.37 -22.24
C GLU A 204 -0.95 32.61 -21.97
N GLU A 205 -0.38 33.80 -22.20
CA GLU A 205 -1.18 35.02 -22.26
C GLU A 205 -2.11 34.93 -23.48
N LEU A 206 -3.42 34.98 -23.23
CA LEU A 206 -4.45 35.18 -24.25
C LEU A 206 -4.49 36.62 -24.74
#